data_AF-A0A7L2L0C8-F1
#
_entry.id   AF-A0A7L2L0C8-F1
#
_cell.length_a   1.000
_cell.length_b   1.000
_cell.length_c   1.000
_cell.angle_alpha   90.00
_cell.angle_beta   90.00
_cell.angle_gamma   90.00
#
_symmetry.space_group_name_H-M   'P 1'
#
loop_
_entity.id
_entity.type
_entity.pdbx_description
1 polymer ?
#
loop_
_entity_poly.entity_id
_entity_poly.type
_entity_poly.pdbx_seq_one_letter_code
_entity_poly.pdbx_strand_id
1 'polypeptide(L)'
;TMNQEKLAKLQAQVRIGGKGTARRKKKVVHRTATADDKKLQSSLKKLAVNNIAGIEEVNMIKDDGTVIHFNNPKVQASLSANTFAITGHAEAKPITEMLPGILSQLGADSLTSLRKLAEQFPRQVLDSKAPKSEDIDEEDDDVPDLVENFDEASKNEAN
;
A
#
# COMPACT_ATOMS: atom_id res chain seq x y z
N THR A 1 -14.93 -62.86 11.07
CA THR A 1 -15.27 -62.74 9.63
C THR A 1 -16.09 -61.48 9.41
N MET A 2 -15.81 -60.71 8.35
CA MET A 2 -16.48 -59.44 8.09
C MET A 2 -17.96 -59.69 7.73
N ASN A 3 -18.88 -59.07 8.47
CA ASN A 3 -20.31 -59.29 8.28
C ASN A 3 -20.81 -58.46 7.08
N GLN A 4 -21.03 -59.14 5.94
CA GLN A 4 -21.31 -58.53 4.65
C GLN A 4 -22.62 -57.71 4.63
N GLU A 5 -23.64 -58.10 5.39
CA GLU A 5 -24.92 -57.37 5.43
C GLU A 5 -24.79 -55.99 6.08
N LYS A 6 -23.99 -55.87 7.16
CA LYS A 6 -23.76 -54.59 7.82
C LYS A 6 -22.95 -53.65 6.93
N LEU A 7 -22.00 -54.20 6.17
CA LEU A 7 -21.21 -53.41 5.23
C LEU A 7 -22.07 -52.89 4.06
N ALA A 8 -22.96 -53.72 3.52
CA ALA A 8 -23.88 -53.33 2.45
C ALA A 8 -24.84 -52.21 2.90
N LYS A 9 -25.39 -52.31 4.13
CA LYS A 9 -26.24 -51.24 4.69
C LYS A 9 -25.47 -49.93 4.88
N LEU A 10 -24.20 -49.99 5.28
CA LEU A 10 -23.35 -48.80 5.43
C LEU A 10 -23.06 -48.14 4.07
N GLN A 11 -22.84 -48.93 3.01
CA GLN A 11 -22.64 -48.43 1.65
C GLN A 11 -23.90 -47.79 1.04
N ALA A 12 -25.10 -48.28 1.39
CA ALA A 12 -26.35 -47.68 0.94
C ALA A 12 -26.69 -46.34 1.64
N GLN A 13 -26.15 -46.10 2.84
CA GLN A 13 -26.40 -44.88 3.62
C GLN A 13 -25.43 -43.74 3.29
N VAL A 14 -24.42 -43.98 2.45
CA VAL A 14 -23.47 -42.94 2.07
C VAL A 14 -24.21 -41.93 1.18
N ARG A 15 -24.09 -40.66 1.54
CA ARG A 15 -24.80 -39.53 0.93
C ARG A 15 -24.17 -39.16 -0.42
N ILE A 16 -24.03 -40.10 -1.35
CA ILE A 16 -23.24 -39.98 -2.60
C ILE A 16 -23.98 -39.23 -3.73
N GLY A 17 -25.13 -38.61 -3.47
CA GLY A 17 -25.76 -37.70 -4.43
C GLY A 17 -26.13 -38.36 -5.77
N GLY A 18 -27.11 -39.28 -5.76
CA GLY A 18 -27.68 -39.88 -6.98
C GLY A 18 -28.75 -39.02 -7.67
N LYS A 19 -29.20 -39.44 -8.86
CA LYS A 19 -30.31 -38.81 -9.60
C LYS A 19 -31.58 -38.83 -8.73
N GLY A 20 -32.12 -37.65 -8.40
CA GLY A 20 -33.28 -37.50 -7.50
C GLY A 20 -32.96 -37.25 -6.03
N THR A 21 -31.68 -37.28 -5.62
CA THR A 21 -31.31 -36.88 -4.25
C THR A 21 -31.41 -35.37 -4.04
N ALA A 22 -31.85 -34.95 -2.85
CA ALA A 22 -32.04 -33.54 -2.52
C ALA A 22 -30.70 -32.78 -2.60
N ARG A 23 -30.52 -32.02 -3.68
CA ARG A 23 -29.35 -31.18 -3.87
C ARG A 23 -29.47 -29.97 -2.94
N ARG A 24 -28.57 -29.84 -1.98
CA ARG A 24 -28.52 -28.64 -1.13
C ARG A 24 -28.25 -27.43 -2.03
N LYS A 25 -29.22 -26.52 -2.17
CA LYS A 25 -28.98 -25.26 -2.86
C LYS A 25 -27.88 -24.51 -2.10
N LYS A 26 -26.77 -24.21 -2.79
CA LYS A 26 -25.74 -23.31 -2.26
C LYS A 26 -26.39 -21.94 -2.08
N LYS A 27 -26.66 -21.54 -0.84
CA LYS A 27 -27.07 -20.17 -0.54
C LYS A 27 -25.84 -19.28 -0.76
N VAL A 28 -25.79 -18.60 -1.90
CA VAL A 28 -24.82 -17.54 -2.11
C VAL A 28 -25.34 -16.32 -1.35
N VAL A 29 -24.75 -16.04 -0.20
CA VAL A 29 -25.08 -14.84 0.58
C VAL A 29 -24.28 -13.69 -0.03
N HIS A 30 -24.96 -12.75 -0.67
CA HIS A 30 -24.34 -11.48 -1.04
C HIS A 30 -24.28 -10.60 0.20
N ARG A 31 -23.07 -10.38 0.71
CA ARG A 31 -22.81 -9.44 1.79
C ARG A 31 -22.76 -8.04 1.18
N THR A 32 -23.67 -7.18 1.60
CA THR A 32 -23.70 -5.77 1.18
C THR A 32 -22.83 -4.94 2.13
N ALA A 33 -21.86 -4.21 1.58
CA ALA A 33 -20.90 -3.41 2.35
C ALA A 33 -21.56 -2.31 3.21
N THR A 34 -22.75 -1.83 2.80
CA THR A 34 -23.50 -0.77 3.50
C THR A 34 -24.00 -1.15 4.89
N ALA A 35 -24.26 -2.44 5.16
CA ALA A 35 -24.66 -2.89 6.50
C ALA A 35 -23.48 -2.93 7.47
N ASP A 36 -22.27 -3.18 6.97
CA ASP A 36 -21.06 -3.24 7.79
C ASP A 36 -20.60 -1.83 8.22
N ASP A 37 -20.74 -0.82 7.35
CA ASP A 37 -20.36 0.55 7.70
C ASP A 37 -21.19 1.11 8.87
N LYS A 38 -22.50 0.88 8.90
CA LYS A 38 -23.34 1.27 10.05
C LYS A 38 -22.90 0.60 11.36
N LYS A 39 -22.50 -0.67 11.30
CA LYS A 39 -21.99 -1.41 12.46
C LYS A 39 -20.64 -0.85 12.91
N LEU A 40 -19.74 -0.55 11.97
CA LEU A 40 -18.47 0.10 12.25
C LEU A 40 -18.67 1.46 12.94
N GLN A 41 -19.51 2.32 12.39
CA GLN A 41 -19.83 3.63 12.98
C GLN A 41 -20.43 3.49 14.39
N SER A 42 -21.33 2.53 14.61
CA SER A 42 -21.85 2.27 15.96
C SER A 42 -20.80 1.78 16.95
N SER A 43 -19.79 1.04 16.48
CA SER A 43 -18.69 0.54 17.32
C SER A 43 -17.71 1.66 17.66
N LEU A 44 -17.39 2.51 16.68
CA LEU A 44 -16.58 3.71 16.86
C LEU A 44 -17.22 4.66 17.88
N LYS A 45 -18.53 4.92 17.77
CA LYS A 45 -19.27 5.73 18.76
C LYS A 45 -19.16 5.21 20.20
N LYS A 46 -19.10 3.90 20.42
CA LYS A 46 -18.92 3.30 21.76
C LYS A 46 -17.55 3.59 22.36
N LEU A 47 -16.53 3.76 21.52
CA LEU A 47 -15.18 4.16 21.92
C LEU A 47 -15.04 5.67 22.15
N ALA A 48 -16.16 6.41 22.12
CA ALA A 48 -16.22 7.85 22.30
C ALA A 48 -15.29 8.63 21.35
N VAL A 49 -15.15 8.14 20.10
CA VAL A 49 -14.41 8.89 19.08
C VAL A 49 -15.23 10.08 18.59
N ASN A 50 -14.58 11.23 18.48
CA ASN A 50 -15.16 12.48 17.99
C ASN A 50 -14.60 12.80 16.59
N ASN A 51 -15.41 13.37 15.73
CA ASN A 51 -14.98 13.72 14.38
C ASN A 51 -14.12 15.00 14.41
N ILE A 52 -12.92 14.96 13.82
CA ILE A 52 -12.05 16.12 13.64
C ILE A 52 -12.28 16.66 12.23
N ALA A 53 -12.65 17.94 12.13
CA ALA A 53 -12.87 18.61 10.85
C ALA A 53 -11.60 19.32 10.37
N GLY A 54 -11.48 19.55 9.06
CA GLY A 54 -10.38 20.32 8.49
C GLY A 54 -9.05 19.60 8.40
N ILE A 55 -9.03 18.26 8.43
CA ILE A 55 -7.81 17.50 8.17
C ILE A 55 -7.51 17.52 6.67
N GLU A 56 -6.37 18.08 6.33
CA GLU A 56 -5.89 18.16 4.94
C GLU A 56 -5.27 16.84 4.50
N GLU A 57 -4.43 16.24 5.34
CA GLU A 57 -3.76 14.99 5.01
C GLU A 57 -3.44 14.16 6.27
N VAL A 58 -3.32 12.85 6.08
CA VAL A 58 -2.75 11.95 7.08
C VAL A 58 -1.68 11.10 6.41
N ASN A 59 -0.50 11.07 7.02
CA ASN A 59 0.65 10.30 6.54
C ASN A 59 0.99 9.22 7.55
N MET A 60 0.94 7.95 7.13
CA MET A 60 1.48 6.84 7.91
C MET A 60 2.82 6.43 7.33
N ILE A 61 3.90 6.83 8.00
CA ILE A 61 5.28 6.50 7.58
C ILE A 61 5.61 5.10 8.05
N LYS A 62 5.97 4.23 7.09
CA LYS A 62 6.46 2.89 7.39
C LYS A 62 7.98 2.86 7.40
N ASP A 63 8.53 1.81 7.98
CA ASP A 63 9.95 1.50 8.05
C ASP A 63 10.54 1.05 6.71
N ASP A 64 9.70 0.55 5.80
CA ASP A 64 10.05 0.13 4.44
C ASP A 64 10.38 1.27 3.47
N GLY A 65 10.33 2.53 3.92
CA GLY A 65 10.57 3.71 3.07
C GLY A 65 9.36 4.14 2.25
N THR A 66 8.18 3.59 2.51
CA THR A 66 6.92 4.02 1.89
C THR A 66 6.00 4.69 2.91
N VAL A 67 5.13 5.56 2.41
CA VAL A 67 4.15 6.31 3.18
C VAL A 67 2.75 5.94 2.68
N ILE A 68 1.86 5.58 3.59
CA ILE A 68 0.43 5.48 3.27
C ILE A 68 -0.14 6.89 3.45
N HIS A 69 -0.39 7.55 2.33
CA HIS A 69 -0.91 8.90 2.26
C HIS A 69 -2.43 8.89 2.10
N PHE A 70 -3.09 9.74 2.85
CA PHE A 70 -4.51 10.02 2.73
C PHE A 70 -4.70 11.51 2.44
N ASN A 71 -5.32 11.84 1.31
CA ASN A 71 -5.69 13.22 0.98
C ASN A 71 -7.13 13.51 1.44
N ASN A 72 -7.30 14.61 2.17
CA ASN A 72 -8.54 15.07 2.81
C ASN A 72 -9.38 13.95 3.47
N PRO A 73 -8.80 13.13 4.39
CA PRO A 73 -9.53 12.03 4.99
C PRO A 73 -10.56 12.51 6.02
N LYS A 74 -11.58 11.66 6.23
CA LYS A 74 -12.46 11.79 7.40
C LYS A 74 -11.77 11.15 8.60
N VAL A 75 -11.43 11.96 9.60
CA VAL A 75 -10.77 11.50 10.82
C VAL A 75 -11.73 11.58 12.01
N GLN A 76 -11.81 10.48 12.75
CA GLN A 76 -12.44 10.42 14.06
C GLN A 76 -11.36 10.05 15.07
N ALA A 77 -11.32 10.72 16.22
CA ALA A 77 -10.33 10.45 17.23
C ALA A 77 -10.91 10.54 18.63
N SER A 78 -10.37 9.73 19.52
CA SER A 78 -10.53 9.87 20.96
C SER A 78 -9.16 10.15 21.56
N LEU A 79 -8.92 11.41 21.96
CA LEU A 79 -7.65 11.82 22.57
C LEU A 79 -7.44 11.14 23.93
N SER A 80 -8.52 10.89 24.68
CA SER A 80 -8.43 10.20 25.97
C SER A 80 -8.02 8.74 25.84
N ALA A 81 -8.39 8.09 24.72
CA ALA A 81 -8.06 6.70 24.43
C ALA A 81 -6.89 6.54 23.45
N ASN A 82 -6.22 7.63 23.05
CA ASN A 82 -5.17 7.65 22.03
C ASN A 82 -5.53 6.84 20.76
N THR A 83 -6.80 6.88 20.36
CA THR A 83 -7.33 6.06 19.26
C THR A 83 -7.77 6.96 18.12
N PHE A 84 -7.26 6.70 16.92
CA PHE A 84 -7.61 7.40 15.69
C PHE A 84 -8.24 6.42 14.69
N ALA A 85 -9.38 6.78 14.14
CA ALA A 85 -10.06 6.09 13.06
C ALA A 85 -10.06 7.00 11.82
N ILE A 86 -9.31 6.58 10.81
CA ILE A 86 -9.11 7.32 9.57
C ILE A 86 -9.90 6.61 8.48
N THR A 87 -10.70 7.35 7.73
CA THR A 87 -11.50 6.82 6.62
C THR A 87 -11.28 7.71 5.40
N GLY A 88 -10.80 7.11 4.32
CA GLY A 88 -10.48 7.82 3.09
C GLY A 88 -9.80 6.90 2.08
N HIS A 89 -9.49 7.46 0.92
CA HIS A 89 -8.65 6.78 -0.06
C HIS A 89 -7.20 6.76 0.44
N ALA A 90 -6.60 5.57 0.43
CA ALA A 90 -5.22 5.35 0.86
C ALA A 90 -4.34 5.14 -0.37
N GLU A 91 -3.28 5.93 -0.51
CA GLU A 91 -2.27 5.80 -1.56
C GLU A 91 -0.94 5.44 -0.93
N ALA A 92 -0.36 4.30 -1.33
CA ALA A 92 1.01 3.97 -0.95
C ALA A 92 1.98 4.67 -1.90
N LYS A 93 2.74 5.63 -1.38
CA LYS A 93 3.76 6.40 -2.12
C LYS A 93 5.14 6.15 -1.52
N PRO A 94 6.21 6.07 -2.33
CA PRO A 94 7.56 6.10 -1.78
C PRO A 94 7.83 7.45 -1.12
N ILE A 95 8.60 7.46 -0.03
CA ILE A 95 8.92 8.69 0.72
C ILE A 95 9.60 9.76 -0.14
N THR A 96 10.34 9.33 -1.17
CA THR A 96 11.06 10.19 -2.11
C THR A 96 10.14 11.08 -2.95
N GLU A 97 8.93 10.62 -3.28
CA GLU A 97 7.94 11.39 -4.05
C GLU A 97 7.28 12.51 -3.22
N MET A 98 7.34 12.43 -1.89
CA MET A 98 6.76 13.42 -0.98
C MET A 98 7.79 14.42 -0.43
N LEU A 99 9.04 14.34 -0.93
CA LEU A 99 10.08 15.33 -0.62
C LEU A 99 9.86 16.62 -1.42
N PRO A 100 10.10 17.81 -0.83
CA PRO A 100 10.64 18.05 0.51
C PRO A 100 9.57 18.18 1.62
N GLY A 101 8.27 18.24 1.28
CA GLY A 101 7.20 18.58 2.24
C GLY A 101 7.14 17.66 3.46
N ILE A 102 7.35 16.36 3.24
CA ILE A 102 7.28 15.34 4.30
C ILE A 102 8.40 15.50 5.35
N LEU A 103 9.51 16.20 5.04
CA LEU A 103 10.63 16.39 5.98
C LEU A 103 10.21 17.11 7.27
N SER A 104 9.22 18.00 7.19
CA SER A 104 8.68 18.72 8.34
C SER A 104 7.88 17.83 9.30
N GLN A 105 7.38 16.69 8.81
CA GLN A 105 6.56 15.74 9.55
C GLN A 105 7.37 14.54 10.05
N LEU A 106 8.56 14.31 9.46
CA LEU A 106 9.48 13.26 9.87
C LEU A 106 10.19 13.64 11.18
N GLY A 107 10.20 12.71 12.13
CA GLY A 107 11.04 12.80 13.32
C GLY A 107 12.49 12.41 13.04
N ALA A 108 13.39 12.69 13.99
CA ALA A 108 14.81 12.38 13.91
C ALA A 108 15.09 10.90 13.59
N ASP A 109 14.29 10.00 14.15
CA ASP A 109 14.43 8.54 13.93
C ASP A 109 14.11 8.17 12.47
N SER A 110 13.01 8.69 11.91
CA SER A 110 12.62 8.44 10.52
C SER A 110 13.57 9.09 9.51
N LEU A 111 14.19 10.23 9.85
CA LEU A 111 15.23 10.85 9.02
C LEU A 111 16.49 10.00 8.94
N THR A 112 16.81 9.23 9.98
CA THR A 112 17.95 8.31 9.97
C THR A 112 17.70 7.16 8.99
N SER A 113 16.49 6.60 8.98
CA SER A 113 16.09 5.59 7.99
C SER A 113 16.09 6.16 6.56
N LEU A 114 15.61 7.40 6.39
CA LEU A 114 15.64 8.08 5.10
C LEU A 114 17.07 8.35 4.61
N ARG A 115 17.98 8.75 5.50
CA ARG A 115 19.41 8.94 5.16
C ARG A 115 20.06 7.64 4.70
N LYS A 116 19.82 6.54 5.41
CA LYS A 116 20.31 5.22 4.99
C LYS A 116 19.78 4.81 3.62
N LEU A 117 18.51 5.11 3.34
CA LEU A 117 17.91 4.84 2.03
C LEU A 117 18.51 5.75 0.95
N ALA A 118 18.73 7.03 1.26
CA ALA A 118 19.33 8.00 0.34
C ALA A 118 20.81 7.70 0.04
N GLU A 119 21.56 7.15 1.00
CA GLU A 119 22.94 6.70 0.81
C GLU A 119 23.06 5.48 -0.12
N GLN A 120 22.00 4.66 -0.21
CA GLN A 120 21.93 3.54 -1.15
C GLN A 120 21.55 3.97 -2.57
N PHE A 121 21.00 5.18 -2.74
CA PHE A 121 20.77 5.77 -4.04
C PHE A 121 22.06 6.46 -4.52
N PRO A 122 22.55 6.18 -5.75
CA PRO A 122 23.68 6.93 -6.31
C PRO A 122 23.33 8.42 -6.34
N ARG A 123 24.24 9.24 -5.79
CA ARG A 123 24.11 10.69 -5.52
C ARG A 123 23.95 11.60 -6.75
N GLN A 124 23.38 11.12 -7.85
CA GLN A 124 23.46 11.84 -9.13
C GLN A 124 22.36 12.88 -9.36
N VAL A 125 21.42 13.08 -8.42
CA VAL A 125 20.24 13.95 -8.64
C VAL A 125 20.08 15.13 -7.67
N LEU A 126 21.02 15.35 -6.74
CA LEU A 126 20.90 16.44 -5.77
C LEU A 126 21.81 17.66 -6.03
N ASP A 127 22.68 17.63 -7.03
CA ASP A 127 23.62 18.75 -7.28
C ASP A 127 23.13 19.76 -8.33
N SER A 128 22.08 19.47 -9.10
CA SER A 128 21.66 20.33 -10.22
C SER A 128 20.69 21.47 -9.85
N LYS A 129 20.71 21.99 -8.61
CA LYS A 129 19.93 23.20 -8.29
C LYS A 129 20.48 24.03 -7.12
N ALA A 130 21.69 24.53 -7.26
CA ALA A 130 22.10 25.77 -6.62
C ALA A 130 22.73 26.68 -7.69
N PRO A 131 22.22 27.90 -7.93
CA PRO A 131 22.90 28.83 -8.81
C PRO A 131 24.09 29.39 -8.03
N LYS A 132 25.29 28.90 -8.29
CA LYS A 132 26.52 29.58 -7.89
C LYS A 132 27.13 30.24 -9.11
N SER A 133 27.27 31.55 -8.98
CA SER A 133 28.06 32.46 -9.78
C SER A 133 29.47 31.92 -10.01
N GLU A 134 29.89 32.03 -11.27
CA GLU A 134 31.23 32.27 -11.80
C GLU A 134 32.38 32.22 -10.78
N ASP A 135 33.24 31.19 -10.89
CA ASP A 135 34.66 31.39 -11.17
C ASP A 135 35.32 30.04 -11.55
N ILE A 136 36.31 30.16 -12.41
CA ILE A 136 36.98 29.16 -13.25
C ILE A 136 38.01 28.37 -12.43
N ASP A 137 38.12 27.05 -12.62
CA ASP A 137 39.39 26.32 -12.86
C ASP A 137 39.21 24.78 -12.85
N GLU A 138 39.55 24.20 -14.01
CA GLU A 138 40.08 22.85 -14.29
C GLU A 138 39.94 21.72 -13.25
N GLU A 139 38.96 20.82 -13.43
CA GLU A 139 39.13 19.35 -13.26
C GLU A 139 38.19 18.62 -14.22
N ASP A 140 38.77 17.98 -15.23
CA ASP A 140 38.17 17.33 -16.40
C ASP A 140 38.00 15.82 -16.15
N ASP A 141 37.12 15.40 -15.23
CA ASP A 141 37.10 14.00 -14.79
C ASP A 141 35.77 13.47 -14.22
N ASP A 142 34.63 13.65 -14.91
CA ASP A 142 33.44 12.78 -14.70
C ASP A 142 32.31 12.97 -15.76
N VAL A 143 32.67 13.04 -17.04
CA VAL A 143 31.68 12.85 -18.13
C VAL A 143 31.68 11.37 -18.52
N PRO A 144 30.66 10.57 -18.14
CA PRO A 144 30.52 9.22 -18.68
C PRO A 144 30.25 9.31 -20.19
N ASP A 145 30.99 8.49 -20.94
CA ASP A 145 30.94 8.46 -22.40
C ASP A 145 29.50 8.28 -22.89
N LEU A 146 29.08 9.12 -23.84
CA LEU A 146 27.75 9.08 -24.45
C LEU A 146 27.59 7.73 -25.16
N VAL A 147 26.95 6.77 -24.49
CA VAL A 147 26.63 5.46 -25.06
C VAL A 147 25.97 5.63 -26.43
N GLU A 148 26.57 4.91 -27.37
CA GLU A 148 26.52 5.10 -28.81
C GLU A 148 25.09 5.14 -29.40
N ASN A 149 24.85 6.24 -30.13
CA ASN A 149 23.98 6.38 -31.29
C ASN A 149 22.75 5.44 -31.39
N PHE A 150 21.63 5.86 -30.80
CA PHE A 150 20.30 5.26 -30.92
C PHE A 150 19.76 5.13 -32.37
N ASP A 151 20.48 5.60 -33.39
CA ASP A 151 20.12 5.52 -34.81
C ASP A 151 20.47 4.18 -35.49
N GLU A 152 21.22 3.27 -34.84
CA GLU A 152 21.57 1.97 -35.45
C GLU A 152 20.51 0.87 -35.23
N ALA A 153 19.68 1.00 -34.18
CA ALA A 153 18.59 0.05 -33.91
C ALA A 153 17.43 0.12 -34.92
N SER A 154 17.34 1.17 -35.75
CA SER A 154 16.25 1.37 -36.70
C SER A 154 16.48 0.77 -38.11
N LYS A 155 17.64 0.14 -38.37
CA LYS A 155 17.96 -0.43 -39.70
C LYS A 155 17.75 -1.95 -39.83
N ASN A 156 17.44 -2.65 -38.74
CA ASN A 156 17.30 -4.12 -38.77
C ASN A 156 15.86 -4.65 -38.85
N GLU A 157 14.85 -3.81 -39.06
CA GLU A 157 13.46 -4.24 -39.34
C GLU A 157 13.07 -4.09 -40.82
N ALA A 158 13.99 -4.38 -41.74
CA ALA A 158 13.66 -4.51 -43.15
C ALA A 158 14.43 -5.65 -43.82
N ASN A 159 14.06 -6.89 -43.48
CA ASN A 159 14.01 -8.00 -44.43
C ASN A 159 13.08 -9.11 -43.93
#